data_AF-A0A9W9D3M0-F1
#
_entry.id   AF-A0A9W9D3M0-F1
#
_cell.length_a   1.000
_cell.length_b   1.000
_cell.length_c   1.000
_cell.angle_alpha   90.00
_cell.angle_beta   90.00
_cell.angle_gamma   90.00
#
_symmetry.space_group_name_H-M   'P 1'
#
loop_
_entity.id
_entity.type
_entity.pdbx_description
1 polymer ?
#
loop_
_entity_poly.entity_id
_entity_poly.type
_entity_poly.pdbx_seq_one_letter_code
_entity_poly.pdbx_strand_id
1 'polypeptide(L)'
;MWTKLALDTKPDGEAAKISREVAQAAKGRKDPVAIIADFLMEVRKHTIVNLDQEFGKQLWRTLPITLVITVPAVWSDAAKDRTMQAFDKAGWNSLEFPQLKNKLVATEPEAAAIHTIRTLRGTAQNKEFKVGDGFIVCDMGGGTVDLIAYEVTNLKPIQIQEATIGNGAQCGGTFVDRRFLRCLELRLGTKDFMSLAGCRSEEVPHTSLAKRAALMLQHFQQTAKSGFSGDEDYIQELRGPLSNIELDEARGISDGDIMLKA
;
A
#
# COMPACT_ATOMS: atom_id res chain seq x y z
N MET A 1 6.47 3.86 -2.15
CA MET A 1 5.83 5.08 -2.68
C MET A 1 4.45 4.68 -3.17
N TRP A 2 3.40 5.39 -2.75
CA TRP A 2 2.00 5.13 -3.05
C TRP A 2 1.78 5.05 -4.57
N THR A 3 1.51 3.86 -5.11
CA THR A 3 1.33 3.62 -6.55
C THR A 3 0.06 4.26 -7.12
N LYS A 4 -0.87 4.73 -6.26
CA LYS A 4 -2.15 5.33 -6.69
C LYS A 4 -2.03 6.83 -7.07
N LEU A 5 -0.85 7.43 -7.02
CA LEU A 5 -0.67 8.87 -7.26
C LEU A 5 -0.85 9.24 -8.74
N ALA A 6 -1.81 10.12 -9.01
CA ALA A 6 -2.06 10.80 -10.29
C ALA A 6 -2.62 9.97 -11.45
N LEU A 7 -3.01 8.72 -11.23
CA LEU A 7 -3.78 7.97 -12.22
C LEU A 7 -5.23 8.46 -12.31
N ASP A 8 -5.83 8.89 -11.20
CA ASP A 8 -7.14 9.52 -11.17
C ASP A 8 -7.06 11.05 -11.04
N THR A 9 -8.02 11.76 -11.60
CA THR A 9 -7.94 13.21 -11.91
C THR A 9 -8.48 14.14 -10.82
N LYS A 10 -9.00 13.60 -9.71
CA LYS A 10 -9.52 14.39 -8.58
C LYS A 10 -8.79 14.08 -7.27
N PRO A 11 -7.52 14.48 -7.11
CA PRO A 11 -6.86 14.37 -5.82
C PRO A 11 -7.44 15.42 -4.86
N ASP A 12 -8.00 14.97 -3.73
CA ASP A 12 -8.36 15.80 -2.58
C ASP A 12 -7.44 15.49 -1.38
N GLY A 13 -7.55 16.25 -0.29
CA GLY A 13 -6.83 15.99 0.95
C GLY A 13 -5.31 15.82 0.80
N GLU A 14 -4.77 14.70 1.30
CA GLU A 14 -3.34 14.38 1.25
C GLU A 14 -2.87 14.04 -0.17
N ALA A 15 -3.72 13.42 -0.99
CA ALA A 15 -3.41 13.17 -2.40
C ALA A 15 -3.13 14.48 -3.15
N ALA A 16 -3.88 15.54 -2.87
CA ALA A 16 -3.66 16.86 -3.47
C ALA A 16 -2.33 17.50 -3.03
N LYS A 17 -1.92 17.31 -1.76
CA LYS A 17 -0.62 17.78 -1.28
C LYS A 17 0.51 17.04 -1.99
N ILE A 18 0.41 15.71 -2.09
CA ILE A 18 1.39 14.90 -2.80
C ILE A 18 1.48 15.32 -4.28
N SER A 19 0.34 15.46 -4.97
CA SER A 19 0.33 15.90 -6.37
C SER A 19 1.01 17.26 -6.56
N ARG A 20 0.81 18.21 -5.62
CA ARG A 20 1.49 19.51 -5.65
C ARG A 20 2.99 19.39 -5.40
N GLU A 21 3.41 18.61 -4.41
CA GLU A 21 4.84 18.37 -4.15
C GLU A 21 5.52 17.72 -5.37
N VAL A 22 4.88 16.71 -5.96
CA VAL A 22 5.37 16.05 -7.17
C VAL A 22 5.47 17.03 -8.34
N ALA A 23 4.44 17.87 -8.55
CA ALA A 23 4.42 18.89 -9.60
C ALA A 23 5.48 19.98 -9.40
N GLN A 24 5.70 20.45 -8.16
CA GLN A 24 6.74 21.43 -7.84
C GLN A 24 8.14 20.87 -8.04
N ALA A 25 8.32 19.57 -7.77
CA ALA A 25 9.56 18.85 -8.02
C ALA A 25 9.70 18.34 -9.47
N ALA A 26 8.84 18.76 -10.40
CA ALA A 26 8.69 18.18 -11.75
C ALA A 26 9.61 18.77 -12.84
N LYS A 27 10.66 19.53 -12.52
CA LYS A 27 11.69 19.83 -13.55
C LYS A 27 12.43 18.55 -13.91
N GLY A 28 11.98 17.88 -14.98
CA GLY A 28 12.65 16.73 -15.62
C GLY A 28 12.22 15.34 -15.15
N ARG A 29 11.07 15.15 -14.48
CA ARG A 29 10.60 13.81 -14.07
C ARG A 29 9.67 13.14 -15.09
N LYS A 30 9.74 11.81 -15.13
CA LYS A 30 8.91 10.93 -15.98
C LYS A 30 7.42 11.05 -15.64
N ASP A 31 6.57 10.89 -16.65
CA ASP A 31 5.12 10.79 -16.52
C ASP A 31 4.71 9.64 -15.55
N PRO A 32 3.64 9.77 -14.73
CA PRO A 32 3.21 8.73 -13.80
C PRO A 32 3.01 7.34 -14.43
N VAL A 33 2.44 7.26 -15.63
CA VAL A 33 2.28 5.99 -16.37
C VAL A 33 3.65 5.39 -16.68
N ALA A 34 4.63 6.23 -17.03
CA ALA A 34 6.00 5.77 -17.27
C ALA A 34 6.69 5.28 -15.98
N ILE A 35 6.49 5.94 -14.85
CA ILE A 35 7.03 5.51 -13.55
C ILE A 35 6.44 4.15 -13.16
N ILE A 36 5.12 4.00 -13.30
CA ILE A 36 4.44 2.74 -12.99
C ILE A 36 4.88 1.65 -13.96
N ALA A 37 5.06 1.97 -15.25
CA ALA A 37 5.57 1.03 -16.24
C ALA A 37 6.99 0.54 -15.90
N ASP A 38 7.88 1.43 -15.45
CA ASP A 38 9.23 1.04 -15.01
C ASP A 38 9.15 0.04 -13.85
N PHE A 39 8.29 0.30 -12.86
CA PHE A 39 8.09 -0.62 -11.73
C PHE A 39 7.49 -1.96 -12.18
N LEU A 40 6.42 -1.94 -12.97
CA LEU A 40 5.77 -3.15 -13.49
C LEU A 40 6.68 -3.96 -14.41
N MET A 41 7.66 -3.32 -15.06
CA MET A 41 8.66 -4.01 -15.86
C MET A 41 9.58 -4.86 -14.99
N GLU A 42 10.00 -4.34 -13.83
CA GLU A 42 10.79 -5.11 -12.86
C GLU A 42 9.95 -6.25 -12.25
N VAL A 43 8.67 -6.00 -11.94
CA VAL A 43 7.75 -7.08 -11.52
C VAL A 43 7.67 -8.16 -12.58
N ARG A 44 7.48 -7.81 -13.86
CA ARG A 44 7.43 -8.75 -14.98
C ARG A 44 8.69 -9.61 -15.08
N LYS A 45 9.86 -8.97 -15.01
CA LYS A 45 11.15 -9.67 -15.05
C LYS A 45 11.23 -10.69 -13.93
N HIS A 46 10.85 -10.30 -12.72
CA HIS A 46 10.83 -11.21 -11.57
C HIS A 46 9.81 -12.34 -11.73
N THR A 47 8.61 -12.04 -12.25
CA THR A 47 7.59 -13.06 -12.56
C THR A 47 8.08 -14.09 -13.57
N ILE A 48 8.75 -13.67 -14.65
CA ILE A 48 9.31 -14.59 -15.65
C ILE A 48 10.37 -15.50 -15.01
N VAL A 49 11.23 -14.96 -14.14
CA VAL A 49 12.23 -15.76 -13.40
C VAL A 49 11.54 -16.82 -12.54
N ASN A 50 10.49 -16.44 -11.81
CA ASN A 50 9.76 -17.38 -10.95
C ASN A 50 9.02 -18.45 -11.76
N LEU A 51 8.38 -18.08 -12.88
CA LEU A 51 7.74 -19.05 -13.79
C LEU A 51 8.76 -20.03 -14.39
N ASP A 52 9.93 -19.54 -14.77
CA ASP A 52 11.02 -20.36 -15.28
C ASP A 52 11.54 -21.37 -14.24
N GLN A 53 11.56 -20.98 -12.96
CA GLN A 53 11.99 -21.84 -11.85
C GLN A 53 10.92 -22.87 -11.47
N GLU A 54 9.65 -22.46 -11.41
CA GLU A 54 8.55 -23.29 -10.93
C GLU A 54 8.07 -24.30 -11.99
N PHE A 55 7.92 -23.86 -13.24
CA PHE A 55 7.35 -24.69 -14.32
C PHE A 55 8.39 -25.11 -15.36
N GLY A 56 9.60 -24.55 -15.31
CA GLY A 56 10.61 -24.72 -16.35
C GLY A 56 10.40 -23.79 -17.54
N LYS A 57 11.51 -23.37 -18.17
CA LYS A 57 11.51 -22.35 -19.23
C LYS A 57 10.57 -22.64 -20.40
N GLN A 58 10.32 -23.90 -20.75
CA GLN A 58 9.54 -24.21 -21.95
C GLN A 58 8.05 -24.43 -21.65
N LEU A 59 7.71 -25.01 -20.50
CA LEU A 59 6.35 -25.49 -20.26
C LEU A 59 5.34 -24.35 -20.22
N TRP A 60 5.54 -23.36 -19.34
CA TRP A 60 4.56 -22.29 -19.15
C TRP A 60 4.33 -21.45 -20.41
N ARG A 61 5.35 -21.33 -21.28
CA ARG A 61 5.26 -20.60 -22.56
C ARG A 61 4.35 -21.28 -23.59
N THR A 62 4.00 -22.56 -23.37
CA THR A 62 3.07 -23.32 -24.23
C THR A 62 1.64 -23.36 -23.69
N LEU A 63 1.43 -22.97 -22.43
CA LEU A 63 0.12 -23.01 -21.78
C LEU A 63 -0.67 -21.73 -22.06
N PRO A 64 -2.01 -21.78 -22.20
CA PRO A 64 -2.83 -20.57 -22.27
C PRO A 64 -2.66 -19.68 -21.04
N ILE A 65 -2.41 -18.38 -21.26
CA ILE A 65 -2.17 -17.40 -20.18
C ILE A 65 -3.29 -16.36 -20.18
N THR A 66 -3.85 -16.08 -19.00
CA THR A 66 -4.67 -14.89 -18.76
C THR A 66 -4.01 -14.07 -17.69
N LEU A 67 -3.73 -12.80 -17.98
CA LEU A 67 -3.18 -11.86 -17.00
C LEU A 67 -4.35 -11.09 -16.38
N VAL A 68 -4.41 -11.06 -15.05
CA VAL A 68 -5.42 -10.31 -14.31
C VAL A 68 -4.72 -9.23 -13.50
N ILE A 69 -5.14 -7.99 -13.67
CA ILE A 69 -4.57 -6.82 -13.01
C ILE A 69 -5.62 -6.29 -12.05
N THR A 70 -5.25 -6.13 -10.78
CA THR A 70 -6.13 -5.58 -9.78
C THR A 70 -6.08 -4.06 -9.79
N VAL A 71 -7.23 -3.43 -9.61
CA VAL A 71 -7.36 -1.97 -9.50
C VAL A 71 -8.25 -1.59 -8.31
N PRO A 72 -8.06 -0.41 -7.70
CA PRO A 72 -8.98 0.08 -6.68
C PRO A 72 -10.44 0.11 -7.17
N ALA A 73 -11.39 -0.23 -6.29
CA ALA A 73 -12.81 -0.29 -6.64
C ALA A 73 -13.38 1.07 -7.10
N VAL A 74 -12.89 2.16 -6.50
CA VAL A 74 -13.37 3.53 -6.76
C VAL A 74 -12.70 4.21 -7.96
N TRP A 75 -11.88 3.51 -8.75
CA TRP A 75 -11.20 4.12 -9.90
C TRP A 75 -12.15 4.49 -11.05
N SER A 76 -11.97 5.70 -11.56
CA SER A 76 -12.56 6.12 -12.83
C SER A 76 -12.05 5.26 -13.99
N ASP A 77 -12.82 5.18 -15.08
CA ASP A 77 -12.42 4.43 -16.26
C ASP A 77 -11.13 4.99 -16.89
N ALA A 78 -10.89 6.30 -16.75
CA ALA A 78 -9.64 6.92 -17.14
C ALA A 78 -8.44 6.42 -16.31
N ALA A 79 -8.60 6.18 -15.01
CA ALA A 79 -7.55 5.64 -14.15
C ALA A 79 -7.26 4.17 -14.47
N LYS A 80 -8.31 3.38 -14.75
CA LYS A 80 -8.19 2.00 -15.24
C LYS A 80 -7.44 1.93 -16.56
N ASP A 81 -7.81 2.77 -17.52
CA ASP A 81 -7.15 2.85 -18.84
C ASP A 81 -5.66 3.22 -18.70
N ARG A 82 -5.32 4.24 -17.91
CA ARG A 82 -3.91 4.61 -17.66
C ARG A 82 -3.10 3.49 -17.00
N THR A 83 -3.73 2.66 -16.18
CA THR A 83 -3.08 1.49 -15.58
C THR A 83 -2.80 0.42 -16.63
N MET A 84 -3.74 0.18 -17.53
CA MET A 84 -3.52 -0.70 -18.68
C MET A 84 -2.42 -0.19 -19.60
N GLN A 85 -2.37 1.12 -19.86
CA GLN A 85 -1.26 1.74 -20.60
C GLN A 85 0.10 1.50 -19.92
N ALA A 86 0.17 1.65 -18.59
CA ALA A 86 1.39 1.37 -17.84
C ALA A 86 1.79 -0.11 -17.93
N PHE A 87 0.81 -1.01 -17.81
CA PHE A 87 1.00 -2.45 -17.90
C PHE A 87 1.50 -2.89 -19.29
N ASP A 88 0.94 -2.31 -20.35
CA ASP A 88 1.37 -2.56 -21.72
C ASP A 88 2.77 -2.03 -21.99
N LYS A 89 3.06 -0.82 -21.49
CA LYS A 89 4.39 -0.18 -21.62
C LYS A 89 5.46 -0.93 -20.82
N ALA A 90 5.10 -1.58 -19.71
CA ALA A 90 5.95 -2.49 -18.96
C ALA A 90 6.23 -3.81 -19.71
N GLY A 91 5.57 -4.02 -20.84
CA GLY A 91 5.77 -5.15 -21.75
C GLY A 91 5.15 -6.44 -21.25
N TRP A 92 4.04 -6.36 -20.52
CA TRP A 92 3.19 -7.52 -20.23
C TRP A 92 2.32 -7.86 -21.44
N ASN A 93 2.95 -8.35 -22.51
CA ASN A 93 2.33 -8.56 -23.81
C ASN A 93 2.70 -9.92 -24.41
N SER A 94 2.19 -10.22 -25.59
CA SER A 94 2.39 -11.52 -26.23
C SER A 94 3.83 -11.80 -26.69
N LEU A 95 4.73 -10.81 -26.68
CA LEU A 95 6.15 -11.02 -26.94
C LEU A 95 6.81 -11.77 -25.77
N GLU A 96 6.51 -11.34 -24.55
CA GLU A 96 7.04 -11.96 -23.32
C GLU A 96 6.20 -13.16 -22.86
N PHE A 97 4.90 -13.17 -23.20
CA PHE A 97 3.93 -14.20 -22.86
C PHE A 97 3.31 -14.80 -24.13
N PRO A 98 3.97 -15.74 -24.83
CA PRO A 98 3.59 -16.19 -26.17
C PRO A 98 2.16 -16.73 -26.32
N GLN A 99 1.60 -17.28 -25.24
CA GLN A 99 0.25 -17.86 -25.20
C GLN A 99 -0.75 -16.98 -24.43
N LEU A 100 -0.47 -15.68 -24.32
CA LEU A 100 -1.40 -14.71 -23.74
C LEU A 100 -2.70 -14.67 -24.55
N LYS A 101 -3.81 -15.03 -23.90
CA LYS A 101 -5.15 -15.01 -24.48
C LYS A 101 -5.89 -13.72 -24.13
N ASN A 102 -5.83 -13.32 -22.86
CA ASN A 102 -6.59 -12.20 -22.33
C ASN A 102 -5.78 -11.38 -21.31
N LYS A 103 -6.10 -10.09 -21.25
CA LYS A 103 -5.77 -9.21 -20.12
C LYS A 103 -7.07 -8.73 -19.52
N LEU A 104 -7.26 -8.99 -18.24
CA LEU A 104 -8.48 -8.65 -17.52
C LEU A 104 -8.13 -7.68 -16.40
N VAL A 105 -9.05 -6.78 -16.13
CA VAL A 105 -9.03 -5.94 -14.94
C VAL A 105 -10.04 -6.51 -13.95
N ALA A 106 -9.63 -6.67 -12.70
CA ALA A 106 -10.50 -7.00 -11.58
C ALA A 106 -10.33 -5.93 -10.51
N THR A 107 -11.34 -5.68 -9.67
CA THR A 107 -11.10 -4.80 -8.54
C THR A 107 -10.33 -5.52 -7.43
N GLU A 108 -9.51 -4.78 -6.68
CA GLU A 108 -8.80 -5.27 -5.47
C GLU A 108 -9.76 -6.00 -4.51
N PRO A 109 -10.92 -5.44 -4.13
CA PRO A 109 -11.82 -6.14 -3.22
C PRO A 109 -12.54 -7.35 -3.83
N GLU A 110 -12.86 -7.37 -5.12
CA GLU A 110 -13.42 -8.58 -5.77
C GLU A 110 -12.40 -9.74 -5.73
N ALA A 111 -11.13 -9.43 -6.05
CA ALA A 111 -10.06 -10.41 -5.99
C ALA A 111 -9.89 -10.96 -4.57
N ALA A 112 -9.90 -10.09 -3.56
CA ALA A 112 -9.82 -10.45 -2.14
C ALA A 112 -11.04 -11.29 -1.71
N ALA A 113 -12.25 -10.91 -2.09
CA ALA A 113 -13.48 -11.61 -1.79
C ALA A 113 -13.47 -13.05 -2.35
N ILE A 114 -13.16 -13.21 -3.64
CA ILE A 114 -13.10 -14.52 -4.30
C ILE A 114 -12.02 -15.39 -3.66
N HIS A 115 -10.86 -14.82 -3.35
CA HIS A 115 -9.79 -15.56 -2.67
C HIS A 115 -10.24 -16.05 -1.29
N THR A 116 -10.84 -15.19 -0.46
CA THR A 116 -11.33 -15.55 0.87
C THR A 116 -12.39 -16.65 0.81
N ILE A 117 -13.37 -16.55 -0.09
CA ILE A 117 -14.40 -17.59 -0.28
C ILE A 117 -13.77 -18.93 -0.69
N ARG A 118 -12.74 -18.92 -1.55
CA ARG A 118 -12.02 -20.13 -1.95
C ARG A 118 -11.23 -20.75 -0.80
N THR A 119 -10.49 -19.94 -0.06
CA THR A 119 -9.58 -20.40 0.99
C THR A 119 -10.32 -20.91 2.22
N LEU A 120 -11.49 -20.36 2.55
CA LEU A 120 -12.27 -20.83 3.70
C LEU A 120 -13.04 -22.14 3.45
N ARG A 121 -13.30 -22.51 2.19
CA ARG A 121 -13.95 -23.78 1.85
C ARG A 121 -13.09 -24.97 2.26
N GLY A 122 -13.69 -25.92 2.98
CA GLY A 122 -12.99 -27.13 3.43
C GLY A 122 -12.01 -26.92 4.59
N THR A 123 -12.02 -25.75 5.26
CA THR A 123 -11.22 -25.52 6.46
C THR A 123 -11.95 -25.98 7.73
N ALA A 124 -11.19 -26.45 8.73
CA ALA A 124 -11.73 -26.96 10.00
C ALA A 124 -12.51 -25.91 10.81
N GLN A 125 -12.34 -24.61 10.52
CA GLN A 125 -13.08 -23.52 11.15
C GLN A 125 -14.55 -23.41 10.66
N ASN A 126 -15.00 -24.23 9.71
CA ASN A 126 -16.41 -24.55 9.39
C ASN A 126 -17.38 -23.35 9.28
N LYS A 127 -16.90 -22.19 8.82
CA LYS A 127 -17.73 -21.08 8.34
C LYS A 127 -17.69 -21.07 6.81
N GLU A 128 -18.32 -22.08 6.21
CA GLU A 128 -18.52 -22.06 4.77
C GLU A 128 -19.56 -20.99 4.41
N PHE A 129 -19.19 -20.09 3.50
CA PHE A 129 -20.14 -19.17 2.90
C PHE A 129 -21.25 -19.93 2.18
N LYS A 130 -22.49 -19.48 2.38
CA LYS A 130 -23.69 -19.94 1.68
C LYS A 130 -24.17 -18.88 0.70
N VAL A 131 -24.97 -19.31 -0.27
CA VAL A 131 -25.70 -18.37 -1.14
C VAL A 131 -26.66 -17.56 -0.26
N GLY A 132 -26.63 -16.23 -0.43
CA GLY A 132 -27.35 -15.26 0.40
C GLY A 132 -26.53 -14.72 1.58
N ASP A 133 -25.34 -15.24 1.87
CA ASP A 133 -24.48 -14.68 2.92
C ASP A 133 -23.89 -13.35 2.48
N GLY A 134 -24.00 -12.35 3.36
CA GLY A 134 -23.36 -11.05 3.22
C GLY A 134 -22.05 -10.98 4.00
N PHE A 135 -21.04 -10.30 3.44
CA PHE A 135 -19.78 -10.01 4.13
C PHE A 135 -19.19 -8.69 3.66
N ILE A 136 -18.26 -8.16 4.46
CA ILE A 136 -17.55 -6.91 4.17
C ILE A 136 -16.09 -7.23 3.93
N VAL A 137 -15.54 -6.72 2.83
CA VAL A 137 -14.10 -6.65 2.60
C VAL A 137 -13.61 -5.31 3.12
N CYS A 138 -12.63 -5.34 4.02
CA CYS A 138 -11.95 -4.16 4.51
C CYS A 138 -10.49 -4.16 4.04
N ASP A 139 -10.21 -3.34 3.03
CA ASP A 139 -8.87 -3.15 2.49
C ASP A 139 -8.20 -1.96 3.18
N MET A 140 -7.37 -2.26 4.18
CA MET A 140 -6.62 -1.26 4.95
C MET A 140 -5.23 -1.05 4.35
N GLY A 141 -5.18 -0.37 3.21
CA GLY A 141 -3.93 -0.04 2.53
C GLY A 141 -3.07 0.98 3.27
N GLY A 142 -1.93 1.31 2.67
CA GLY A 142 -1.01 2.32 3.20
C GLY A 142 -1.51 3.78 3.17
N GLY A 143 -2.71 4.10 2.71
CA GLY A 143 -3.08 5.48 2.40
C GLY A 143 -4.58 5.68 2.23
N THR A 144 -5.28 4.69 1.66
CA THR A 144 -6.74 4.55 1.73
C THR A 144 -7.09 3.35 2.58
N VAL A 145 -8.25 3.46 3.25
CA VAL A 145 -9.00 2.31 3.74
C VAL A 145 -10.28 2.26 2.93
N ASP A 146 -10.53 1.13 2.26
CA ASP A 146 -11.66 0.92 1.38
C ASP A 146 -12.55 -0.21 1.95
N LEU A 147 -13.86 0.03 2.06
CA LEU A 147 -14.88 -0.88 2.57
C LEU A 147 -15.89 -1.18 1.47
N ILE A 148 -16.20 -2.46 1.27
CA ILE A 148 -17.25 -2.88 0.35
C ILE A 148 -17.98 -4.10 0.89
N ALA A 149 -19.30 -4.10 0.72
CA ALA A 149 -20.15 -5.20 1.13
C ALA A 149 -20.55 -6.03 -0.08
N TYR A 150 -20.40 -7.35 0.04
CA TYR A 150 -20.81 -8.31 -0.98
C TYR A 150 -21.85 -9.28 -0.42
N GLU A 151 -22.71 -9.76 -1.31
CA GLU A 151 -23.56 -10.92 -1.10
C GLU A 151 -23.10 -12.05 -2.03
N VAL A 152 -23.04 -13.28 -1.51
CA VAL A 152 -22.71 -14.46 -2.30
C VAL A 152 -23.93 -14.92 -3.08
N THR A 153 -23.87 -14.88 -4.40
CA THR A 153 -24.99 -15.30 -5.28
C THR A 153 -24.82 -16.71 -5.81
N ASN A 154 -23.58 -17.17 -5.95
CA ASN A 154 -23.29 -18.54 -6.36
C ASN A 154 -21.93 -19.01 -5.81
N LEU A 155 -21.82 -20.31 -5.58
CA LEU A 155 -20.60 -20.95 -5.09
C LEU A 155 -19.86 -21.73 -6.18
N LYS A 156 -20.54 -22.15 -7.26
CA LYS A 156 -19.93 -22.92 -8.36
C LYS A 156 -20.54 -22.48 -9.72
N PRO A 157 -19.89 -21.59 -10.49
CA PRO A 157 -18.70 -20.81 -10.13
C PRO A 157 -18.97 -19.82 -8.98
N ILE A 158 -17.91 -19.31 -8.34
CA ILE A 158 -18.06 -18.26 -7.32
C ILE A 158 -18.56 -17.00 -8.01
N GLN A 159 -19.69 -16.50 -7.54
CA GLN A 159 -20.27 -15.23 -7.95
C GLN A 159 -20.67 -14.45 -6.71
N ILE A 160 -20.32 -13.17 -6.72
CA ILE A 160 -20.64 -12.21 -5.67
C ILE A 160 -21.27 -11.00 -6.34
N GLN A 161 -22.15 -10.31 -5.63
CA GLN A 161 -22.72 -9.05 -6.05
C GLN A 161 -22.51 -8.01 -4.96
N GLU A 162 -22.27 -6.76 -5.35
CA GLU A 162 -22.15 -5.64 -4.41
C GLU A 162 -23.51 -5.41 -3.73
N ALA A 163 -23.54 -5.49 -2.40
CA ALA A 163 -24.75 -5.28 -1.60
C ALA A 163 -25.07 -3.79 -1.42
N THR A 164 -24.05 -2.94 -1.41
CA THR A 164 -24.15 -1.48 -1.40
C THR A 164 -22.86 -0.88 -1.96
N ILE A 165 -22.96 0.35 -2.48
CA ILE A 165 -21.83 1.13 -2.97
C ILE A 165 -20.72 1.15 -1.91
N GLY A 166 -19.53 0.71 -2.31
CA GLY A 166 -18.33 0.78 -1.49
C GLY A 166 -17.97 2.21 -1.07
N ASN A 167 -17.32 2.34 0.08
CA ASN A 167 -16.88 3.61 0.63
C ASN A 167 -15.39 3.56 0.98
N GLY A 168 -14.69 4.67 0.84
CA GLY A 168 -13.25 4.75 1.10
C GLY A 168 -12.86 6.08 1.73
N ALA A 169 -11.81 6.05 2.55
CA ALA A 169 -11.28 7.24 3.21
C ALA A 169 -9.76 7.30 3.14
N GLN A 170 -9.20 8.52 3.09
CA GLN A 170 -7.77 8.77 3.21
C GLN A 170 -7.34 8.63 4.68
N CYS A 171 -7.19 7.40 5.15
CA CYS A 171 -6.82 7.11 6.55
C CYS A 171 -5.95 5.86 6.71
N GLY A 172 -5.26 5.43 5.65
CA GLY A 172 -4.42 4.25 5.70
C GLY A 172 -3.08 4.43 6.45
N GLY A 173 -2.18 3.46 6.34
CA GLY A 173 -0.96 3.38 7.15
C GLY A 173 -0.04 4.61 7.14
N THR A 174 0.02 5.40 6.07
CA THR A 174 0.82 6.64 6.01
C THR A 174 0.31 7.70 6.98
N PHE A 175 -0.98 7.69 7.33
CA PHE A 175 -1.51 8.59 8.37
C PHE A 175 -0.95 8.24 9.75
N VAL A 176 -0.76 6.95 10.03
CA VAL A 176 -0.06 6.49 11.25
C VAL A 176 1.38 6.98 11.24
N ASP A 177 2.09 6.89 10.10
CA ASP A 177 3.45 7.40 9.96
C ASP A 177 3.54 8.92 10.23
N ARG A 178 2.56 9.69 9.73
CA ARG A 178 2.45 11.12 9.99
C ARG A 178 2.21 11.44 11.46
N ARG A 179 1.34 10.67 12.11
CA ARG A 179 1.07 10.83 13.54
C ARG A 179 2.29 10.48 14.38
N PHE A 180 3.06 9.47 13.98
CA PHE A 180 4.34 9.17 14.59
C PHE A 180 5.32 10.33 14.48
N LEU A 181 5.51 10.93 13.31
CA LEU A 181 6.39 12.10 13.16
C LEU A 181 5.95 13.31 14.01
N ARG A 182 4.65 13.54 14.15
CA ARG A 182 4.12 14.56 15.05
C ARG A 182 4.35 14.22 16.52
N CYS A 183 4.18 12.96 16.89
CA CYS A 183 4.51 12.47 18.23
C CYS A 183 6.00 12.71 18.54
N LEU A 184 6.89 12.38 17.59
CA LEU A 184 8.32 12.65 17.72
C LEU A 184 8.63 14.13 17.94
N GLU A 185 7.99 15.06 17.21
CA GLU A 185 8.21 16.50 17.46
C GLU A 185 7.76 16.92 18.87
N LEU A 186 6.61 16.41 19.33
CA LEU A 186 6.10 16.72 20.68
C LEU A 186 7.01 16.19 21.78
N ARG A 187 7.59 15.00 21.58
CA ARG A 187 8.45 14.31 22.55
C ARG A 187 9.87 14.86 22.54
N LEU A 188 10.47 15.07 21.37
CA LEU A 188 11.83 15.63 21.28
C LEU A 188 11.85 17.14 21.55
N GLY A 189 10.76 17.83 21.25
CA GLY A 189 10.72 19.28 21.15
C GLY A 189 11.12 19.76 19.75
N THR A 190 10.56 20.91 19.34
CA THR A 190 10.68 21.42 17.96
C THR A 190 12.13 21.60 17.52
N LYS A 191 13.02 22.10 18.39
CA LYS A 191 14.43 22.31 18.04
C LYS A 191 15.12 21.00 17.63
N ASP A 192 14.96 19.96 18.43
CA ASP A 192 15.65 18.69 18.22
C ASP A 192 15.03 17.91 17.06
N PHE A 193 13.70 17.97 16.91
CA PHE A 193 13.02 17.44 15.74
C PHE A 193 13.46 18.14 14.44
N MET A 194 13.59 19.47 14.44
CA MET A 194 14.08 20.19 13.26
C MET A 194 15.53 19.81 12.92
N SER A 195 16.37 19.49 13.92
CA SER A 195 17.72 18.97 13.66
C SER A 195 17.73 17.58 12.98
N LEU A 196 16.65 16.82 13.16
CA LEU A 196 16.45 15.48 12.59
C LEU A 196 15.78 15.54 11.20
N ALA A 197 14.69 16.31 11.08
CA ALA A 197 13.79 16.33 9.93
C ALA A 197 14.01 17.54 9.01
N GLY A 198 14.74 18.56 9.45
CA GLY A 198 15.01 19.81 8.72
C GLY A 198 13.85 20.82 8.71
N CYS A 199 12.68 20.44 9.23
CA CYS A 199 11.45 21.24 9.25
C CYS A 199 10.55 20.79 10.42
N ARG A 200 9.41 21.46 10.63
CA ARG A 200 8.41 21.02 11.61
C ARG A 200 7.63 19.82 11.10
N SER A 201 7.05 19.01 12.01
CA SER A 201 6.37 17.76 11.63
C SER A 201 5.20 17.98 10.66
N GLU A 202 4.52 19.13 10.77
CA GLU A 202 3.43 19.55 9.88
C GLU A 202 3.88 19.96 8.48
N GLU A 203 5.17 20.29 8.31
CA GLU A 203 5.78 20.75 7.06
C GLU A 203 6.55 19.64 6.34
N VAL A 204 6.72 18.47 6.99
CA VAL A 204 7.47 17.35 6.41
C VAL A 204 6.84 16.94 5.07
N PRO A 205 7.59 16.94 3.95
CA PRO A 205 7.05 16.53 2.65
C PRO A 205 6.51 15.10 2.67
N HIS A 206 5.47 14.82 1.88
CA HIS A 206 4.88 13.48 1.71
C HIS A 206 5.70 12.59 0.80
N THR A 207 6.49 13.22 -0.06
CA THR A 207 7.25 12.55 -1.12
C THR A 207 8.70 12.25 -0.73
N SER A 208 9.20 12.87 0.35
CA SER A 208 10.59 12.75 0.75
C SER A 208 10.76 13.07 2.23
N LEU A 209 11.79 12.49 2.85
CA LEU A 209 12.11 12.68 4.25
C LEU A 209 13.63 12.80 4.41
N ALA A 210 14.06 13.66 5.34
CA ALA A 210 15.47 13.76 5.69
C ALA A 210 15.99 12.38 6.12
N LYS A 211 17.22 12.02 5.73
CA LYS A 211 17.78 10.67 5.93
C LYS A 211 17.62 10.16 7.37
N ARG A 212 17.86 11.00 8.37
CA ARG A 212 17.76 10.62 9.79
C ARG A 212 16.31 10.36 10.21
N ALA A 213 15.39 11.25 9.87
CA ALA A 213 13.97 11.04 10.11
C ALA A 213 13.43 9.80 9.36
N ALA A 214 13.94 9.53 8.14
CA ALA A 214 13.59 8.34 7.38
C ALA A 214 14.02 7.04 8.06
N LEU A 215 15.21 7.00 8.65
CA LEU A 215 15.67 5.85 9.42
C LEU A 215 14.83 5.62 10.68
N MET A 216 14.45 6.69 11.39
CA MET A 216 13.56 6.58 12.55
C MET A 216 12.18 6.07 12.15
N LEU A 217 11.59 6.62 11.10
CA LEU A 217 10.30 6.15 10.59
C LEU A 217 10.37 4.70 10.12
N GLN A 218 11.45 4.31 9.44
CA GLN A 218 11.65 2.93 9.01
C GLN A 218 11.74 1.96 10.19
N HIS A 219 12.46 2.34 11.26
CA HIS A 219 12.53 1.52 12.47
C HIS A 219 11.14 1.36 13.09
N PHE A 220 10.41 2.46 13.33
CA PHE A 220 9.04 2.43 13.81
C PHE A 220 8.12 1.52 12.96
N GLN A 221 8.25 1.62 11.63
CA GLN A 221 7.46 0.79 10.71
C GLN A 221 7.74 -0.71 10.85
N GLN A 222 8.99 -1.08 11.12
CA GLN A 222 9.45 -2.47 11.23
C GLN A 222 9.25 -3.08 12.62
N THR A 223 9.09 -2.24 13.64
CA THR A 223 8.93 -2.67 15.04
C THR A 223 7.51 -2.41 15.52
N ALA A 224 7.25 -1.19 15.97
CA ALA A 224 6.00 -0.81 16.62
C ALA A 224 4.79 -0.92 15.68
N LYS A 225 4.91 -0.46 14.44
CA LYS A 225 3.73 -0.39 13.54
C LYS A 225 3.30 -1.74 12.98
N SER A 226 4.24 -2.54 12.46
CA SER A 226 3.90 -3.80 11.79
C SER A 226 3.47 -4.92 12.74
N GLY A 227 3.82 -4.80 14.02
CA GLY A 227 3.52 -5.79 15.06
C GLY A 227 2.49 -5.36 16.09
N PHE A 228 1.91 -4.15 15.99
CA PHE A 228 0.97 -3.63 16.99
C PHE A 228 -0.29 -4.50 17.08
N SER A 229 -0.56 -5.08 18.24
CA SER A 229 -1.82 -5.79 18.51
C SER A 229 -2.76 -5.01 19.43
N GLY A 230 -2.26 -3.98 20.12
CA GLY A 230 -3.05 -3.08 20.96
C GLY A 230 -2.68 -3.11 22.44
N ASP A 231 -1.77 -4.02 22.84
CA ASP A 231 -1.43 -4.24 24.25
C ASP A 231 0.09 -4.09 24.52
N GLU A 232 0.90 -3.89 23.48
CA GLU A 232 2.36 -3.84 23.62
C GLU A 232 2.90 -2.41 23.80
N ASP A 233 3.78 -2.27 24.79
CA ASP A 233 4.65 -1.10 24.90
C ASP A 233 5.86 -1.25 23.95
N TYR A 234 6.21 -0.19 23.25
CA TYR A 234 7.35 -0.16 22.33
C TYR A 234 8.39 0.87 22.74
N ILE A 235 9.65 0.49 22.61
CA ILE A 235 10.79 1.37 22.82
C ILE A 235 11.27 1.83 21.44
N GLN A 236 11.23 3.15 21.22
CA GLN A 236 11.77 3.79 20.03
C GLN A 236 13.14 4.38 20.37
N GLU A 237 14.19 3.72 19.90
CA GLU A 237 15.56 4.17 20.14
C GLU A 237 15.84 5.52 19.48
N LEU A 238 16.41 6.48 20.22
CA LEU A 238 16.94 7.72 19.64
C LEU A 238 18.41 7.53 19.28
N ARG A 239 18.71 7.51 17.98
CA ARG A 239 20.10 7.43 17.51
C ARG A 239 20.83 8.77 17.67
N GLY A 240 22.14 8.72 17.89
CA GLY A 240 22.99 9.91 18.05
C GLY A 240 22.82 10.95 16.92
N PRO A 241 22.79 12.26 17.24
CA PRO A 241 23.11 12.89 18.52
C PRO A 241 21.93 13.00 19.52
N LEU A 242 20.74 12.47 19.19
CA LEU A 242 19.56 12.54 20.05
C LEU A 242 19.63 11.60 21.26
N SER A 243 20.52 10.61 21.22
CA SER A 243 20.85 9.72 22.34
C SER A 243 21.39 10.46 23.58
N ASN A 244 21.80 11.73 23.45
CA ASN A 244 22.31 12.54 24.56
C ASN A 244 21.19 13.22 25.37
N ILE A 245 19.92 12.98 25.04
CA ILE A 245 18.78 13.45 25.84
C ILE A 245 18.62 12.44 26.99
N GLU A 246 19.30 12.68 28.11
CA GLU A 246 19.51 11.68 29.18
C GLU A 246 18.22 11.24 29.89
N LEU A 247 17.36 12.17 30.32
CA LEU A 247 16.07 11.87 30.96
C LEU A 247 15.15 13.09 30.90
N ASP A 248 13.97 12.93 30.32
CA ASP A 248 12.88 13.90 30.39
C ASP A 248 11.54 13.14 30.51
N GLU A 249 11.16 12.84 31.76
CA GLU A 249 9.92 12.12 32.07
C GLU A 249 8.67 12.85 31.56
N ALA A 250 8.66 14.19 31.56
CA ALA A 250 7.55 14.98 31.04
C ALA A 250 7.38 14.78 29.52
N ARG A 251 8.46 14.41 28.83
CA ARG A 251 8.48 14.07 27.41
C ARG A 251 8.52 12.56 27.16
N GLY A 252 8.42 11.71 28.18
CA GLY A 252 8.44 10.25 28.03
C GLY A 252 9.76 9.71 27.46
N ILE A 253 10.87 10.42 27.69
CA ILE A 253 12.21 10.02 27.28
C ILE A 253 12.96 9.45 28.49
N SER A 254 13.44 8.22 28.38
CA SER A 254 14.26 7.54 29.39
C SER A 254 15.47 6.91 28.70
N ASP A 255 16.67 7.15 29.23
CA ASP A 255 17.93 6.57 28.73
C ASP A 255 18.18 6.79 27.22
N GLY A 256 17.71 7.91 26.67
CA GLY A 256 17.81 8.21 25.25
C GLY A 256 16.79 7.50 24.36
N ASP A 257 15.73 6.92 24.93
CA ASP A 257 14.67 6.24 24.17
C ASP A 257 13.28 6.86 24.44
N ILE A 258 12.39 6.78 23.44
CA ILE A 258 10.97 7.16 23.59
C ILE A 258 10.15 5.90 23.84
N MET A 259 9.44 5.86 24.97
CA MET A 259 8.48 4.80 25.24
C MET A 259 7.10 5.14 24.67
N LEU A 260 6.64 4.32 23.73
CA LEU A 260 5.31 4.35 23.14
C LEU A 260 4.45 3.32 23.89
N LYS A 261 3.53 3.82 24.71
CA LYS A 261 2.60 2.94 25.45
C LYS A 261 1.34 2.66 24.64
N ALA A 262 0.81 1.45 24.79
CA ALA A 262 -0.49 1.06 24.27
C ALA A 262 -1.64 1.89 24.88
#